data_AF-A0A1V4TTL9-F1
#
_entry.id   AF-A0A1V4TTL9-F1
#
_cell.length_a   1.000
_cell.length_b   1.000
_cell.length_c   1.000
_cell.angle_alpha   90.00
_cell.angle_beta   90.00
_cell.angle_gamma   90.00
#
_symmetry.space_group_name_H-M   'P 1'
#
loop_
_entity.id
_entity.type
_entity.pdbx_description
1 polymer ?
#
loop_
_entity_poly.entity_id
_entity_poly.type
_entity_poly.pdbx_seq_one_letter_code
_entity_poly.pdbx_strand_id
1 'polypeptide(L)'
;MPVSTPIHRICNPVTFTVPIPCLYTSGLQVFCMNQKNIAIAGLAGGTLLFVLLFGLNVIMNQIIPFDIARFPGMRSMEDPVMLLFFVYPFVVAVAAAYLFDILSPVLSGSVMQKGVSFGVILLVIIAIPSNFAMYTSMDWPVSFYIGNMIWAVTGFLSAGILFARIWNV
;
A
#
# COMPACT_ATOMS: atom_id res chain seq x y z
N MET A 1 10.40 -28.29 -46.79
CA MET A 1 9.93 -27.18 -45.94
C MET A 1 10.68 -27.30 -44.62
N PRO A 2 11.66 -26.42 -44.30
CA PRO A 2 12.37 -26.50 -43.03
C PRO A 2 11.52 -25.86 -41.93
N VAL A 3 11.25 -26.64 -40.89
CA VAL A 3 10.55 -26.22 -39.67
C VAL A 3 11.53 -25.44 -38.81
N SER A 4 11.30 -24.14 -38.67
CA SER A 4 12.04 -23.26 -37.76
C SER A 4 11.56 -23.48 -36.32
N THR A 5 12.41 -24.06 -35.48
CA THR A 5 12.26 -24.10 -34.01
C THR A 5 12.59 -22.74 -33.39
N PRO A 6 11.76 -22.19 -32.49
CA PRO A 6 12.14 -21.02 -31.70
C PRO A 6 12.83 -21.43 -30.39
N ILE A 7 14.16 -21.34 -30.45
CA ILE A 7 15.10 -20.81 -29.44
C ILE A 7 14.57 -20.78 -27.99
N HIS A 8 14.92 -21.83 -27.23
CA HIS A 8 14.99 -21.76 -25.78
C HIS A 8 15.95 -20.64 -25.37
N ARG A 9 15.45 -19.61 -24.65
CA ARG A 9 16.31 -18.68 -23.93
C ARG A 9 17.08 -19.47 -22.88
N ILE A 10 18.36 -19.65 -23.15
CA ILE A 10 19.36 -20.07 -22.18
C ILE A 10 19.43 -18.96 -21.13
N CYS A 11 18.89 -19.21 -19.94
CA CYS A 11 19.22 -18.44 -18.75
C CYS A 11 20.73 -18.59 -18.53
N ASN A 12 21.48 -17.54 -18.84
CA ASN A 12 22.90 -17.46 -18.55
C ASN A 12 23.07 -17.43 -17.02
N PRO A 13 23.69 -18.44 -16.39
CA PRO A 13 23.95 -18.41 -14.96
C PRO A 13 25.15 -17.49 -14.74
N VAL A 14 24.89 -16.18 -14.62
CA VAL A 14 25.90 -15.26 -14.10
C VAL A 14 26.08 -15.63 -12.62
N THR A 15 27.26 -16.14 -12.34
CA THR A 15 27.82 -16.47 -11.02
C THR A 15 27.49 -15.41 -9.98
N PHE A 16 26.49 -15.71 -9.15
CA PHE A 16 26.21 -14.97 -7.92
C PHE A 16 26.59 -15.86 -6.73
N THR A 17 27.81 -15.70 -6.23
CA THR A 17 28.22 -16.22 -4.93
C THR A 17 27.64 -15.30 -3.85
N VAL A 18 26.36 -15.50 -3.54
CA VAL A 18 25.79 -15.05 -2.26
C VAL A 18 24.94 -16.21 -1.72
N PRO A 19 25.22 -16.72 -0.51
CA PRO A 19 24.48 -17.83 0.05
C PRO A 19 23.18 -17.28 0.64
N ILE A 20 22.14 -17.19 -0.19
CA ILE A 20 20.77 -17.17 0.32
C ILE A 20 20.20 -18.56 0.02
N PRO A 21 19.82 -19.35 1.03
CA PRO A 21 19.29 -20.69 0.81
C PRO A 21 17.84 -20.56 0.28
N CYS A 22 17.67 -20.20 -1.00
CA CYS A 22 16.40 -20.44 -1.70
C CYS A 22 16.37 -21.96 -2.03
N LEU A 23 15.84 -22.76 -1.10
CA LEU A 23 15.61 -24.19 -1.27
C LEU A 23 14.56 -24.41 -2.36
N TYR A 24 15.02 -24.87 -3.52
CA TYR A 24 14.19 -25.21 -4.66
C TYR A 24 13.62 -26.62 -4.49
N THR A 25 12.61 -26.78 -3.63
CA THR A 25 11.86 -28.05 -3.53
C THR A 25 10.61 -27.96 -4.39
N SER A 26 10.68 -28.56 -5.59
CA SER A 26 9.58 -29.09 -6.40
C SER A 26 8.17 -28.51 -6.13
N GLY A 27 7.77 -27.51 -6.93
CA GLY A 27 6.35 -27.14 -7.10
C GLY A 27 5.80 -26.03 -6.22
N LEU A 28 6.54 -25.56 -5.20
CA LEU A 28 6.18 -24.39 -4.40
C LEU A 28 7.23 -23.30 -4.63
N GLN A 29 6.89 -22.24 -5.37
CA GLN A 29 7.76 -21.06 -5.43
C GLN A 29 7.76 -20.41 -4.05
N VAL A 30 8.75 -20.76 -3.23
CA VAL A 30 9.03 -20.06 -1.99
C VAL A 30 9.39 -18.63 -2.39
N PHE A 31 8.47 -17.70 -2.12
CA PHE A 31 8.68 -16.27 -2.31
C PHE A 31 9.90 -15.84 -1.49
N CYS A 32 11.07 -15.71 -2.13
CA CYS A 32 12.23 -15.10 -1.51
C CYS A 32 11.94 -13.59 -1.42
N MET A 33 11.37 -13.20 -0.28
CA MET A 33 10.79 -11.89 -0.03
C MET A 33 11.88 -10.80 0.06
N ASN A 34 11.73 -9.71 -0.71
CA ASN A 34 12.76 -8.67 -0.76
C ASN A 34 12.64 -7.71 0.44
N GLN A 35 13.26 -8.10 1.56
CA GLN A 35 13.22 -7.35 2.82
C GLN A 35 13.70 -5.89 2.68
N LYS A 36 14.68 -5.62 1.80
CA LYS A 36 15.18 -4.26 1.57
C LYS A 36 14.11 -3.38 0.93
N ASN A 37 13.45 -3.89 -0.10
CA ASN A 37 12.38 -3.16 -0.77
C ASN A 37 11.19 -2.93 0.17
N ILE A 38 10.84 -3.92 0.99
CA ILE A 38 9.77 -3.79 2.00
C ILE A 38 10.09 -2.70 3.02
N ALA A 39 11.32 -2.66 3.55
CA ALA A 39 11.72 -1.63 4.50
C ALA A 39 11.66 -0.22 3.89
N ILE A 40 12.19 -0.06 2.67
CA ILE A 40 12.17 1.22 1.94
C ILE A 40 10.75 1.64 1.61
N ALA A 41 9.92 0.72 1.12
CA ALA A 41 8.53 1.00 0.76
C ALA A 41 7.65 1.27 1.98
N GLY A 42 7.87 0.60 3.10
CA GLY A 42 7.20 0.89 4.36
C GLY A 42 7.48 2.31 4.86
N LEU A 43 8.75 2.73 4.85
CA LEU A 43 9.14 4.08 5.27
C LEU A 43 8.67 5.16 4.28
N ALA A 44 8.94 4.97 2.98
CA ALA A 44 8.58 5.95 1.95
C ALA A 44 7.06 6.04 1.76
N GLY A 45 6.38 4.89 1.71
CA GLY A 45 4.92 4.82 1.64
C GLY A 45 4.25 5.35 2.90
N GLY A 46 4.78 5.03 4.08
CA GLY A 46 4.27 5.57 5.34
C GLY A 46 4.38 7.08 5.41
N THR A 47 5.53 7.63 5.00
CA THR A 47 5.75 9.08 4.91
C THR A 47 4.78 9.72 3.92
N LEU A 48 4.59 9.12 2.73
CA LEU A 48 3.65 9.60 1.72
C LEU A 48 2.21 9.63 2.27
N LEU A 49 1.74 8.52 2.84
CA LEU A 49 0.39 8.41 3.42
C LEU A 49 0.19 9.38 4.58
N PHE A 50 1.22 9.57 5.41
CA PHE A 50 1.22 10.52 6.52
C PHE A 50 1.10 11.97 6.02
N VAL A 51 1.91 12.37 5.05
CA VAL A 51 1.85 13.72 4.46
C VAL A 51 0.48 13.97 3.83
N LEU A 52 -0.06 12.99 3.11
CA LEU A 52 -1.41 13.08 2.54
C LEU A 52 -2.50 13.15 3.62
N LEU A 53 -2.35 12.42 4.73
CA LEU A 53 -3.29 12.46 5.84
C LEU A 53 -3.39 13.87 6.40
N PHE A 54 -2.26 14.51 6.72
CA PHE A 54 -2.26 15.87 7.23
C PHE A 54 -2.66 16.90 6.17
N GLY A 55 -2.08 16.83 4.98
CA GLY A 55 -2.33 17.79 3.90
C GLY A 55 -3.79 17.83 3.49
N LEU A 56 -4.42 16.67 3.31
CA LEU A 56 -5.84 16.60 2.96
C LEU A 56 -6.74 17.01 4.13
N ASN A 57 -6.37 16.70 5.38
CA ASN A 57 -7.15 17.18 6.53
C ASN A 57 -7.14 18.72 6.64
N VAL A 58 -6.00 19.36 6.36
CA VAL A 58 -5.93 20.83 6.32
C VAL A 58 -6.84 21.38 5.23
N ILE A 59 -6.78 20.83 4.01
CA ILE A 59 -7.62 21.28 2.89
C ILE A 59 -9.11 21.06 3.20
N MET A 60 -9.48 19.88 3.71
CA MET A 60 -10.87 19.55 4.01
C MET A 60 -11.47 20.46 5.08
N ASN A 61 -10.70 20.80 6.13
CA ASN A 61 -11.18 21.71 7.18
C ASN A 61 -11.42 23.14 6.68
N GLN A 62 -10.77 23.57 5.60
CA GLN A 62 -11.03 24.89 4.99
C GLN A 62 -12.32 24.90 4.17
N ILE A 63 -12.72 23.77 3.59
CA ILE A 63 -13.93 23.66 2.75
C ILE A 63 -15.15 23.32 3.61
N ILE A 64 -15.02 22.33 4.49
CA ILE A 64 -16.06 21.84 5.38
C ILE A 64 -15.44 21.66 6.77
N PRO A 65 -15.50 22.66 7.65
CA PRO A 65 -14.92 22.54 8.98
C PRO A 65 -15.67 21.47 9.78
N PHE A 66 -14.94 20.50 10.32
CA PHE A 66 -15.48 19.52 11.26
C PHE A 66 -14.51 19.36 12.44
N ASP A 67 -15.05 19.44 13.66
CA ASP A 67 -14.25 19.29 14.87
C ASP A 67 -14.34 17.85 15.37
N ILE A 68 -13.33 17.05 15.00
CA ILE A 68 -13.23 15.65 15.44
C ILE A 68 -13.21 15.52 16.97
N ALA A 69 -12.70 16.52 17.71
CA ALA A 69 -12.57 16.44 19.16
C ALA A 69 -13.92 16.55 19.89
N ARG A 70 -14.98 16.99 19.21
CA ARG A 70 -16.33 17.06 19.78
C ARG A 70 -17.10 15.75 19.74
N PHE A 71 -16.60 14.75 19.01
CA PHE A 71 -17.32 13.48 18.88
C PHE A 71 -17.04 12.54 20.05
N PRO A 72 -18.10 11.96 20.65
CA PRO A 72 -17.95 10.99 21.73
C PRO A 72 -17.20 9.75 21.22
N GLY A 73 -16.25 9.25 22.01
CA GLY A 73 -15.42 8.08 21.66
C GLY A 73 -14.03 8.42 21.11
N MET A 74 -13.75 9.69 20.84
CA MET A 74 -12.39 10.16 20.57
C MET A 74 -11.54 10.18 21.84
N ARG A 75 -10.31 9.66 21.74
CA ARG A 75 -9.33 9.73 22.84
C ARG A 75 -8.81 11.16 22.98
N SER A 76 -8.44 11.57 24.21
CA SER A 76 -7.82 12.88 24.44
C SER A 76 -6.52 13.00 23.65
N MET A 77 -6.20 14.22 23.20
CA MET A 77 -4.91 14.52 22.57
C MET A 77 -3.72 14.40 23.53
N GLU A 78 -3.99 14.49 24.82
CA GLU A 78 -2.99 14.32 25.88
C GLU A 78 -2.73 12.84 26.20
N ASP A 79 -3.54 11.92 25.67
CA ASP A 79 -3.34 10.49 25.89
C ASP A 79 -2.12 10.00 25.07
N PRO A 80 -1.08 9.43 25.70
CA PRO A 80 0.10 8.93 24.99
C PRO A 80 -0.24 7.86 23.95
N VAL A 81 -1.36 7.15 24.10
CA VAL A 81 -1.83 6.16 23.11
C VAL A 81 -2.26 6.82 21.80
N MET A 82 -2.63 8.11 21.80
CA MET A 82 -2.93 8.84 20.57
C MET A 82 -1.71 8.90 19.62
N LEU A 83 -0.47 8.77 20.13
CA LEU A 83 0.72 8.70 19.29
C LEU A 83 0.69 7.53 18.29
N LEU A 84 0.00 6.43 18.61
CA LEU A 84 -0.17 5.30 17.69
C LEU A 84 -0.94 5.68 16.42
N PHE A 85 -1.79 6.72 16.47
CA PHE A 85 -2.47 7.24 15.29
C PHE A 85 -1.48 7.75 14.23
N PHE A 86 -0.36 8.35 14.65
CA PHE A 86 0.68 8.82 13.73
C PHE A 86 1.52 7.67 13.16
N VAL A 87 1.60 6.54 13.86
CA VAL A 87 2.30 5.34 13.42
C VAL A 87 1.45 4.51 12.45
N TYR A 88 0.12 4.61 12.53
CA TYR A 88 -0.82 3.90 11.67
C TYR A 88 -0.48 3.93 10.16
N PRO A 89 -0.21 5.08 9.51
CA PRO A 89 0.12 5.10 8.08
C PRO A 89 1.38 4.29 7.73
N PHE A 90 2.35 4.20 8.65
CA PHE A 90 3.55 3.37 8.45
C PHE A 90 3.24 1.88 8.55
N VAL A 91 2.39 1.49 9.50
CA VAL A 91 1.94 0.09 9.64
C VAL A 91 1.17 -0.34 8.39
N VAL A 92 0.26 0.51 7.90
CA VAL A 92 -0.49 0.25 6.67
C VAL A 92 0.45 0.16 5.46
N ALA A 93 1.42 1.07 5.35
CA ALA A 93 2.38 1.06 4.24
C ALA A 93 3.27 -0.20 4.24
N VAL A 94 3.75 -0.64 5.41
CA VAL A 94 4.51 -1.88 5.54
C VAL A 94 3.63 -3.07 5.12
N ALA A 95 2.43 -3.20 5.67
CA ALA A 95 1.52 -4.29 5.32
C ALA A 95 1.17 -4.30 3.82
N ALA A 96 0.97 -3.12 3.23
CA ALA A 96 0.74 -2.98 1.80
C ALA A 96 2.00 -3.31 0.98
N ALA A 97 3.21 -3.02 1.45
CA ALA A 97 4.44 -3.42 0.77
C ALA A 97 4.61 -4.95 0.74
N TYR A 98 4.25 -5.65 1.82
CA TYR A 98 4.18 -7.11 1.85
C TYR A 98 3.17 -7.64 0.82
N LEU A 99 1.97 -7.06 0.79
CA LEU A 99 0.95 -7.47 -0.18
C LEU A 99 1.39 -7.18 -1.63
N PHE A 100 2.11 -6.07 -1.85
CA PHE A 100 2.65 -5.74 -3.16
C PHE A 100 3.69 -6.76 -3.62
N ASP A 101 4.61 -7.19 -2.75
CA ASP A 101 5.61 -8.21 -3.10
C ASP A 101 4.91 -9.50 -3.61
N ILE A 102 3.86 -9.94 -2.92
CA ILE A 102 3.05 -11.13 -3.26
C ILE A 102 2.31 -10.94 -4.59
N LEU A 103 1.68 -9.77 -4.81
CA LEU A 103 0.83 -9.53 -5.98
C LEU A 103 1.61 -9.04 -7.21
N SER A 104 2.82 -8.52 -7.04
CA SER A 104 3.61 -7.94 -8.13
C SER A 104 3.81 -8.87 -9.35
N PRO A 105 3.93 -10.20 -9.22
CA PRO A 105 4.10 -11.08 -10.38
C PRO A 105 2.82 -11.29 -11.20
N VAL A 106 1.64 -11.10 -10.59
CA VAL A 106 0.34 -11.27 -11.27
C VAL A 106 -0.17 -9.97 -11.89
N LEU A 107 0.39 -8.83 -11.48
CA LEU A 107 0.06 -7.53 -12.06
C LEU A 107 0.74 -7.39 -13.43
N SER A 108 -0.03 -6.96 -14.44
CA SER A 108 0.43 -6.80 -15.82
C SER A 108 0.44 -5.33 -16.25
N GLY A 109 1.18 -5.04 -17.32
CA GLY A 109 1.29 -3.71 -17.90
C GLY A 109 2.52 -2.92 -17.46
N SER A 110 2.50 -1.62 -17.71
CA SER A 110 3.56 -0.67 -17.33
C SER A 110 3.60 -0.44 -15.81
N VAL A 111 4.72 0.10 -15.31
CA VAL A 111 4.90 0.46 -13.89
C VAL A 111 3.72 1.26 -13.33
N MET A 112 3.23 2.23 -14.12
CA MET A 112 2.09 3.07 -13.73
C MET A 112 0.80 2.25 -13.64
N GLN A 113 0.55 1.36 -14.61
CA GLN A 113 -0.64 0.50 -14.62
C GLN A 113 -0.62 -0.47 -13.44
N LYS A 114 0.51 -1.13 -13.17
CA LYS A 114 0.65 -2.02 -12.02
C LYS A 114 0.41 -1.29 -10.70
N GLY A 115 1.00 -0.10 -10.55
CA GLY A 115 0.82 0.71 -9.35
C GLY A 115 -0.64 1.14 -9.14
N VAL A 116 -1.32 1.58 -10.20
CA VAL A 116 -2.75 1.93 -10.13
C VAL A 116 -3.61 0.70 -9.85
N SER A 117 -3.38 -0.42 -10.53
CA SER A 117 -4.10 -1.68 -10.29
C SER A 117 -3.94 -2.13 -8.84
N PHE A 118 -2.75 -2.06 -8.28
CA PHE A 118 -2.51 -2.37 -6.87
C PHE A 118 -3.22 -1.40 -5.92
N GLY A 119 -3.15 -0.10 -6.18
CA GLY A 119 -3.88 0.90 -5.38
C GLY A 119 -5.39 0.70 -5.40
N VAL A 120 -5.96 0.30 -6.54
CA VAL A 120 -7.38 -0.08 -6.66
C VAL A 120 -7.69 -1.33 -5.85
N ILE A 121 -6.81 -2.33 -5.85
CA ILE A 121 -6.96 -3.51 -4.99
C ILE A 121 -7.04 -3.07 -3.52
N LEU A 122 -6.07 -2.28 -3.04
CA LEU A 122 -6.07 -1.75 -1.66
C LEU A 122 -7.36 -0.98 -1.32
N LEU A 123 -7.87 -0.17 -2.25
CA LEU A 123 -9.14 0.53 -2.08
C LEU A 123 -10.30 -0.43 -1.85
N VAL A 124 -10.42 -1.46 -2.68
CA VAL A 124 -11.52 -2.42 -2.61
C VAL A 124 -11.43 -3.28 -1.36
N ILE A 125 -10.23 -3.72 -0.97
CA ILE A 125 -10.06 -4.64 0.16
C ILE A 125 -9.99 -3.95 1.53
N ILE A 126 -9.54 -2.69 1.59
CA ILE A 126 -9.33 -1.97 2.86
C ILE A 126 -10.28 -0.78 2.97
N ALA A 127 -10.25 0.15 2.02
CA ALA A 127 -10.94 1.43 2.17
C ALA A 127 -12.46 1.29 2.15
N ILE A 128 -13.01 0.50 1.23
CA ILE A 128 -14.46 0.32 1.09
C ILE A 128 -15.03 -0.39 2.33
N PRO A 129 -14.51 -1.56 2.76
CA PRO A 129 -15.01 -2.22 3.96
C PRO A 129 -14.83 -1.37 5.22
N SER A 130 -13.69 -0.68 5.36
CA SER A 130 -13.44 0.20 6.52
C SER A 130 -14.44 1.36 6.57
N ASN A 131 -14.65 2.08 5.45
CA ASN A 131 -15.64 3.16 5.41
C ASN A 131 -17.07 2.66 5.62
N PHE A 132 -17.42 1.49 5.08
CA PHE A 132 -18.73 0.89 5.30
C PHE A 132 -18.95 0.52 6.78
N ALA A 133 -17.94 -0.07 7.43
CA ALA A 133 -18.01 -0.40 8.85
C ALA A 133 -18.16 0.85 9.71
N MET A 134 -17.43 1.92 9.40
CA MET A 134 -17.56 3.20 10.11
C MET A 134 -18.94 3.82 9.88
N TYR A 135 -19.43 3.85 8.64
CA TYR A 135 -20.74 4.41 8.30
C TYR A 135 -21.90 3.70 9.00
N THR A 136 -21.79 2.39 9.22
CA THR A 136 -22.84 1.59 9.87
C THR A 136 -22.73 1.57 11.40
N SER A 137 -21.55 1.83 11.97
CA SER A 137 -21.27 1.62 13.40
C SER A 137 -20.98 2.90 14.18
N MET A 138 -20.70 4.03 13.50
CA MET A 138 -20.31 5.28 14.13
C MET A 138 -21.21 6.43 13.66
N ASP A 139 -21.48 7.38 14.55
CA ASP A 139 -22.24 8.60 14.24
C ASP A 139 -21.28 9.76 13.90
N TRP A 140 -20.46 9.54 12.86
CA TRP A 140 -19.54 10.55 12.36
C TRP A 140 -20.18 11.41 11.28
N PRO A 141 -19.77 12.68 11.13
CA PRO A 141 -20.35 13.57 10.14
C PRO A 141 -20.02 13.06 8.74
N VAL A 142 -20.93 13.30 7.79
CA VAL A 142 -20.77 12.85 6.40
C VAL A 142 -19.45 13.33 5.78
N SER A 143 -18.99 14.52 6.16
CA SER A 143 -17.71 15.10 5.73
C SER A 143 -16.51 14.24 6.13
N PHE A 144 -16.55 13.55 7.27
CA PHE A 144 -15.49 12.66 7.71
C PHE A 144 -15.37 11.45 6.78
N TYR A 145 -16.48 10.80 6.44
CA TYR A 145 -16.47 9.64 5.53
C TYR A 145 -15.96 10.02 4.14
N ILE A 146 -16.41 11.17 3.63
CA ILE A 146 -15.94 11.70 2.33
C ILE A 146 -14.44 11.99 2.40
N GLY A 147 -13.98 12.67 3.45
CA GLY A 147 -12.56 12.98 3.65
C GLY A 147 -11.69 11.72 3.72
N ASN A 148 -12.13 10.72 4.46
CA ASN A 148 -11.43 9.44 4.56
C ASN A 148 -11.40 8.69 3.21
N MET A 149 -12.48 8.74 2.43
CA MET A 149 -12.51 8.15 1.09
C MET A 149 -11.57 8.87 0.12
N ILE A 150 -11.54 10.21 0.14
CA ILE A 150 -10.61 11.01 -0.68
C ILE A 150 -9.16 10.68 -0.31
N TRP A 151 -8.86 10.62 0.99
CA TRP A 151 -7.53 10.23 1.47
C TRP A 151 -7.18 8.80 1.03
N ALA A 152 -8.10 7.85 1.14
CA ALA A 152 -7.84 6.48 0.73
C ALA A 152 -7.59 6.36 -0.78
N VAL A 153 -8.38 7.06 -1.61
CA VAL A 153 -8.22 7.05 -3.08
C VAL A 153 -6.90 7.65 -3.48
N THR A 154 -6.61 8.87 -3.02
CA THR A 154 -5.38 9.55 -3.36
C THR A 154 -4.15 8.84 -2.77
N GLY A 155 -4.24 8.40 -1.52
CA GLY A 155 -3.19 7.72 -0.78
C GLY A 155 -2.83 6.36 -1.37
N PHE A 156 -3.80 5.46 -1.53
CA PHE A 156 -3.51 4.09 -2.01
C PHE A 156 -3.10 4.05 -3.47
N LEU A 157 -3.65 4.92 -4.33
CA LEU A 157 -3.17 5.02 -5.71
C LEU A 157 -1.73 5.53 -5.78
N SER A 158 -1.42 6.59 -5.02
CA SER A 158 -0.06 7.16 -4.99
C SER A 158 0.95 6.17 -4.37
N ALA A 159 0.57 5.48 -3.30
CA ALA A 159 1.39 4.46 -2.66
C ALA A 159 1.63 3.25 -3.59
N GLY A 160 0.60 2.81 -4.33
CA GLY A 160 0.76 1.73 -5.31
C GLY A 160 1.73 2.10 -6.43
N ILE A 161 1.64 3.32 -6.97
CA ILE A 161 2.60 3.83 -7.97
C ILE A 161 4.01 3.89 -7.38
N LEU A 162 4.17 4.35 -6.13
CA LEU A 162 5.45 4.37 -5.44
C LEU A 162 6.05 2.96 -5.30
N PHE A 163 5.24 1.97 -4.93
CA PHE A 163 5.72 0.60 -4.74
C PHE A 163 6.13 -0.05 -6.06
N ALA A 164 5.37 0.14 -7.14
CA ALA A 164 5.75 -0.32 -8.46
C ALA A 164 7.10 0.28 -8.92
N ARG A 165 7.34 1.56 -8.59
CA ARG A 165 8.63 2.22 -8.85
C ARG A 165 9.78 1.61 -8.04
N ILE A 166 9.57 1.31 -6.76
CA ILE A 166 10.60 0.73 -5.88
C ILE A 166 11.01 -0.67 -6.36
N TRP A 167 10.05 -1.48 -6.79
CA TRP A 167 10.34 -2.82 -7.34
C TRP A 167 10.81 -2.81 -8.80
N ASN A 168 10.81 -1.65 -9.48
CA ASN A 168 11.14 -1.52 -10.91
C ASN A 168 10.39 -2.52 -11.81
N VAL A 169 9.11 -2.75 -11.51
CA VAL A 169 8.22 -3.71 -12.21
C VAL A 169 7.09 -3.03 -12.95
#